data_AF-A0A914ZG55-F1
#
_entry.id   AF-A0A914ZG55-F1
#
_cell.length_a   1.000
_cell.length_b   1.000
_cell.length_c   1.000
_cell.angle_alpha   90.00
_cell.angle_beta   90.00
_cell.angle_gamma   90.00
#
_symmetry.space_group_name_H-M   'P 1'
#
loop_
_entity.id
_entity.type
_entity.pdbx_description
1 polymer ?
#
loop_
_entity_poly.entity_id
_entity_poly.type
_entity_poly.pdbx_seq_one_letter_code
_entity_poly.pdbx_strand_id
1 'polypeptide(L)'
;MRVLRQGAFLCPKVILATHLNCPSSSAIMGVSPQQQPFFIVGKVNGEVVFFTTDHTEVSKCGGRFNSPITAIAVGNLRNSEKDEVVAISADGLLQSMSFPRRDGNTLYQPV
;
A
#
# COMPACT_ATOMS: atom_id res chain seq x y z
N MET A 1 -10.95 -24.97 -12.19
CA MET A 1 -9.99 -25.27 -11.08
C MET A 1 -8.75 -25.90 -11.71
N ARG A 2 -7.63 -25.17 -11.85
CA ARG A 2 -6.42 -25.68 -12.53
C ARG A 2 -5.61 -26.54 -11.55
N VAL A 3 -5.51 -27.83 -11.85
CA VAL A 3 -4.68 -28.80 -11.13
C VAL A 3 -3.22 -28.56 -11.51
N LEU A 4 -2.36 -28.25 -10.54
CA LEU A 4 -0.91 -28.13 -10.75
C LEU A 4 -0.35 -29.52 -11.11
N ARG A 5 0.40 -29.62 -12.23
CA ARG A 5 1.00 -30.88 -12.70
C ARG A 5 2.09 -31.39 -11.74
N GLN A 6 2.29 -32.70 -11.69
CA GLN A 6 3.43 -33.35 -11.01
C GLN A 6 4.75 -32.71 -11.46
N GLY A 7 5.49 -32.14 -10.50
CA GLY A 7 6.76 -31.44 -10.72
C GLY A 7 6.70 -29.90 -10.57
N ALA A 8 5.52 -29.31 -10.37
CA ALA A 8 5.41 -27.89 -10.03
C ALA A 8 5.64 -27.67 -8.53
N PHE A 9 6.86 -27.26 -8.15
CA PHE A 9 7.17 -26.80 -6.80
C PHE A 9 7.09 -25.28 -6.77
N LEU A 10 6.07 -24.73 -6.10
CA LEU A 10 6.14 -23.35 -5.62
C LEU A 10 7.07 -23.37 -4.41
N CYS A 11 8.26 -22.80 -4.54
CA CYS A 11 9.10 -22.47 -3.41
C CYS A 11 8.87 -20.98 -3.12
N PRO A 12 7.86 -20.61 -2.30
CA PRO A 12 7.59 -19.22 -1.99
C PRO A 12 8.81 -18.64 -1.26
N LYS A 13 9.65 -17.92 -2.00
CA LYS A 13 10.68 -17.09 -1.39
C LYS A 13 9.94 -15.92 -0.74
N VAL A 14 10.14 -15.76 0.56
CA VAL A 14 9.61 -14.59 1.29
C VAL A 14 10.33 -13.36 0.75
N ILE A 15 9.67 -12.64 -0.15
CA ILE A 15 10.16 -11.37 -0.69
C ILE A 15 9.95 -10.29 0.36
N LEU A 16 8.81 -10.32 1.06
CA LEU A 16 8.46 -9.36 2.10
C LEU A 16 7.86 -10.00 3.37
N ALA A 17 8.56 -9.89 4.50
CA ALA A 17 8.01 -10.07 5.84
C ALA A 17 8.42 -8.89 6.74
N THR A 18 7.45 -8.25 7.36
CA THR A 18 7.67 -7.13 8.30
C THR A 18 6.68 -7.21 9.45
N HIS A 19 7.03 -6.60 10.58
CA HIS A 19 6.17 -6.52 11.75
C HIS A 19 5.50 -5.15 11.80
N LEU A 20 4.18 -5.12 11.92
CA LEU A 20 3.43 -3.89 12.09
C LEU A 20 3.36 -3.54 13.58
N ASN A 21 3.57 -2.27 13.91
CA ASN A 21 3.39 -1.74 15.27
C ASN A 21 1.92 -1.69 15.72
N CYS A 22 0.97 -1.98 14.82
CA CYS A 22 -0.47 -1.94 15.04
C CYS A 22 -1.13 -2.91 14.04
N PRO A 23 -2.23 -3.60 14.40
CA PRO A 23 -2.89 -4.55 13.50
C PRO A 23 -3.28 -3.93 12.14
N SER A 24 -3.09 -4.72 11.09
CA SER A 24 -3.63 -4.41 9.76
C SER A 24 -5.15 -4.61 9.74
N SER A 25 -5.87 -3.70 9.10
CA SER A 25 -7.31 -3.80 8.81
C SER A 25 -7.62 -3.87 7.32
N SER A 26 -6.67 -3.50 6.45
CA SER A 26 -6.77 -3.66 5.00
C SER A 26 -5.37 -3.64 4.37
N ALA A 27 -5.20 -4.28 3.22
CA ALA A 27 -3.94 -4.25 2.48
C ALA A 27 -4.16 -4.44 0.98
N ILE A 28 -3.32 -3.81 0.17
CA ILE A 28 -3.30 -3.97 -1.28
C ILE A 28 -1.88 -3.79 -1.81
N MET A 29 -1.59 -4.39 -2.97
CA MET A 29 -0.39 -4.07 -3.74
C MET A 29 -0.75 -3.09 -4.84
N GLY A 30 -0.05 -1.96 -4.90
CA GLY A 30 -0.21 -0.94 -5.92
C GLY A 30 1.10 -0.69 -6.65
N VAL A 31 1.05 -0.14 -7.86
CA VAL A 31 2.23 0.28 -8.61
C VAL A 31 2.18 1.79 -8.74
N SER A 32 3.28 2.46 -8.37
CA SER A 32 3.36 3.91 -8.48
C SER A 32 3.47 4.35 -9.95
N PRO A 33 3.25 5.65 -10.26
CA PRO A 33 3.50 6.17 -11.60
C PRO A 33 4.95 5.95 -12.09
N GLN A 34 5.92 5.77 -11.19
CA GLN A 34 7.32 5.45 -11.51
C GLN A 34 7.56 3.95 -11.73
N GLN A 35 6.50 3.15 -11.89
CA GLN A 35 6.56 1.68 -12.06
C GLN A 35 7.18 0.96 -10.84
N GLN A 36 7.15 1.59 -9.67
CA GLN A 36 7.65 0.98 -8.43
C GLN A 36 6.49 0.31 -7.69
N PRO A 37 6.57 -1.00 -7.39
CA PRO A 37 5.55 -1.67 -6.60
C PRO A 37 5.64 -1.28 -5.12
N PHE A 38 4.48 -1.06 -4.52
CA PHE A 38 4.33 -0.80 -3.09
C PHE A 38 3.34 -1.79 -2.49
N PHE A 39 3.68 -2.28 -1.30
CA PHE A 39 2.71 -2.93 -0.43
C PHE A 39 2.11 -1.88 0.50
N ILE A 40 0.81 -1.64 0.36
CA ILE A 40 0.09 -0.57 1.03
C ILE A 40 -0.79 -1.20 2.09
N VAL A 41 -0.64 -0.75 3.34
CA VAL A 41 -1.34 -1.32 4.49
C VAL A 41 -2.10 -0.23 5.22
N GLY A 42 -3.40 -0.46 5.40
CA GLY A 42 -4.27 0.31 6.27
C GLY A 42 -4.37 -0.36 7.64
N LYS A 43 -4.27 0.42 8.70
CA LYS A 43 -4.26 -0.09 10.07
C LYS A 43 -5.51 0.26 10.84
N VAL A 44 -5.74 -0.46 11.94
CA VAL A 44 -6.89 -0.23 12.84
C VAL A 44 -6.85 1.14 13.54
N ASN A 45 -5.68 1.78 13.62
CA ASN A 45 -5.52 3.11 14.21
C ASN A 45 -5.68 4.27 13.20
N GLY A 46 -6.06 3.98 11.95
CA GLY A 46 -6.20 5.00 10.89
C GLY A 46 -4.91 5.32 10.12
N GLU A 47 -3.76 4.76 10.51
CA GLU A 47 -2.53 4.94 9.73
C GLU A 47 -2.61 4.17 8.40
N VAL A 48 -2.15 4.81 7.32
CA VAL A 48 -1.83 4.15 6.04
C VAL A 48 -0.32 4.18 5.85
N VAL A 49 0.28 3.03 5.56
CA VAL A 49 1.73 2.90 5.38
C VAL A 49 2.07 2.22 4.06
N PHE A 50 3.20 2.62 3.49
CA PHE A 50 3.72 2.15 2.21
C PHE A 50 5.05 1.48 2.46
N PHE A 51 5.17 0.23 2.02
CA PHE A 51 6.41 -0.53 2.01
C PHE A 51 6.87 -0.69 0.56
N THR A 52 8.13 -0.37 0.29
CA THR A 52 8.76 -0.82 -0.94
C THR A 52 8.94 -2.35 -0.89
N THR A 53 8.90 -3.01 -2.04
CA THR A 53 9.04 -4.48 -2.09
C THR A 53 10.43 -4.97 -1.73
N ASP A 54 11.43 -4.09 -1.67
CA ASP A 54 12.82 -4.38 -1.30
C ASP A 54 13.13 -4.12 0.19
N HIS A 55 12.13 -3.74 1.00
CA HIS A 55 12.22 -3.39 2.43
C HIS A 55 13.11 -2.22 2.80
N THR A 56 13.66 -1.51 1.83
CA THR A 56 14.62 -0.46 2.15
C THR A 56 13.95 0.73 2.83
N GLU A 57 12.68 0.98 2.51
CA GLU A 57 12.03 2.24 2.84
C GLU A 57 10.55 2.02 3.26
N VAL A 58 10.15 2.72 4.32
CA VAL A 58 8.76 2.78 4.79
C VAL A 58 8.33 4.25 4.78
N SER A 59 7.24 4.55 4.07
CA SER A 59 6.62 5.87 4.15
C SER A 59 5.30 5.77 4.90
N LYS A 60 5.17 6.57 5.96
CA LYS A 60 3.89 6.75 6.64
C LYS A 60 3.15 7.85 5.91
N CYS A 61 1.92 7.56 5.52
CA CYS A 61 1.06 8.55 4.94
C CYS A 61 0.15 9.12 6.03
N GLY A 62 0.27 10.43 6.26
CA GLY A 62 -0.52 11.17 7.25
C GLY A 62 -1.93 11.41 6.72
N GLY A 63 -2.81 10.43 6.88
CA GLY A 63 -4.24 10.61 6.68
C GLY A 63 -4.88 11.31 7.89
N ARG A 64 -6.03 11.96 7.70
CA ARG A 64 -6.84 12.52 8.80
C ARG A 64 -7.71 11.48 9.50
N PHE A 65 -7.43 10.20 9.28
CA PHE A 65 -8.25 9.10 9.76
C PHE A 65 -8.05 8.92 11.26
N ASN A 66 -9.16 8.95 12.00
CA ASN A 66 -9.19 8.64 13.43
C ASN A 66 -9.91 7.31 13.70
N SER A 67 -10.15 6.51 12.65
CA SER A 67 -10.87 5.25 12.69
C SER A 67 -10.20 4.21 11.77
N PRO A 68 -10.46 2.90 11.96
CA PRO A 68 -9.82 1.84 11.19
C PRO A 68 -9.94 2.02 9.67
N ILE A 69 -8.86 1.75 8.92
CA ILE A 69 -8.91 1.75 7.44
C ILE A 69 -9.49 0.43 6.95
N THR A 70 -10.74 0.44 6.50
CA THR A 70 -11.48 -0.75 6.10
C THR A 70 -11.26 -1.16 4.65
N ALA A 71 -10.88 -0.22 3.80
CA ALA A 71 -10.57 -0.51 2.39
C ALA A 71 -9.51 0.43 1.83
N ILE A 72 -8.74 -0.09 0.87
CA ILE A 72 -7.79 0.66 0.06
C ILE A 72 -8.01 0.29 -1.39
N ALA A 73 -8.07 1.30 -2.26
CA ALA A 73 -8.10 1.14 -3.70
C ALA A 73 -6.95 1.92 -4.34
N VAL A 74 -6.51 1.45 -5.50
CA VAL A 74 -5.46 2.09 -6.29
C VAL A 74 -5.95 2.22 -7.72
N GLY A 75 -5.75 3.39 -8.33
CA GLY A 75 -5.99 3.58 -9.75
C GLY A 75 -6.04 5.04 -10.18
N ASN A 76 -6.23 5.24 -11.48
CA ASN A 76 -6.33 6.57 -12.08
C ASN A 76 -7.71 7.18 -11.82
N LEU A 77 -7.80 7.98 -10.75
CA LEU A 77 -9.06 8.60 -10.33
C LEU A 77 -9.44 9.83 -11.17
N ARG A 78 -8.46 10.58 -11.67
CA ARG A 78 -8.68 11.90 -12.29
C ARG A 78 -8.49 11.90 -13.81
N ASN A 79 -8.34 10.74 -14.42
CA ASN A 79 -7.84 10.60 -15.77
C ASN A 79 -6.52 11.38 -16.01
N SER A 80 -5.78 11.63 -14.94
CA SER A 80 -4.39 12.09 -15.00
C SER A 80 -3.56 10.82 -15.02
N GLU A 81 -2.57 10.68 -15.91
CA GLU A 81 -1.75 9.46 -16.11
C GLU A 81 -0.99 8.93 -14.85
N LYS A 82 -1.36 9.40 -13.66
CA LYS A 82 -0.84 9.08 -12.35
C LYS A 82 -1.93 8.37 -11.55
N ASP A 83 -1.68 7.13 -11.18
CA ASP A 83 -2.52 6.42 -10.23
C ASP A 83 -2.46 7.09 -8.85
N GLU A 84 -3.62 7.13 -8.19
CA GLU A 84 -3.82 7.59 -6.82
C GLU A 84 -4.17 6.40 -5.92
N VAL A 85 -3.97 6.58 -4.63
CA VAL A 85 -4.39 5.64 -3.59
C VAL A 85 -5.55 6.25 -2.84
N VAL A 86 -6.66 5.54 -2.73
CA VAL A 86 -7.82 5.95 -1.95
C VAL A 86 -7.92 5.05 -0.73
N ALA A 87 -7.92 5.65 0.46
CA ALA A 87 -8.19 4.96 1.71
C ALA A 87 -9.59 5.32 2.21
N ILE A 88 -10.31 4.32 2.71
CA ILE A 88 -11.67 4.42 3.24
C ILE A 88 -11.63 3.93 4.68
N SER A 89 -12.09 4.75 5.61
CA SER A 89 -12.17 4.41 7.01
C SER A 89 -13.56 3.96 7.46
N ALA A 90 -13.62 3.33 8.63
CA ALA A 90 -14.84 2.74 9.19
C ALA A 90 -15.95 3.77 9.48
N ASP A 91 -15.59 5.03 9.70
CA ASP A 91 -16.55 6.15 9.86
C ASP A 91 -17.03 6.76 8.53
N GLY A 92 -16.59 6.21 7.40
CA GLY A 92 -16.99 6.67 6.07
C GLY A 92 -16.19 7.85 5.55
N LEU A 93 -15.07 8.24 6.18
CA LEU A 93 -14.13 9.19 5.58
C LEU A 93 -13.39 8.52 4.41
N LEU A 94 -13.36 9.20 3.27
CA LEU A 94 -12.59 8.82 2.09
C LEU A 94 -11.50 9.87 1.86
N GLN A 95 -10.26 9.43 1.67
CA GLN A 95 -9.16 10.33 1.33
C GLN A 95 -8.36 9.76 0.15
N SER A 96 -8.19 10.57 -0.89
CA SER A 96 -7.25 10.30 -1.97
C SER A 96 -5.86 10.83 -1.61
N MET A 97 -4.83 10.09 -1.99
CA MET A 97 -3.44 10.38 -1.67
C MET A 97 -2.53 9.90 -2.79
N SER A 98 -1.45 10.66 -3.01
CA SER A 98 -0.41 10.27 -3.97
C SER A 98 0.46 9.15 -3.39
N PHE A 99 1.03 8.34 -4.29
CA PHE A 99 2.15 7.48 -3.92
C PHE A 99 3.31 8.32 -3.35
N PRO A 100 4.05 7.80 -2.36
CA PRO A 100 5.28 8.41 -1.90
C PRO A 100 6.26 8.60 -3.08
N ARG A 101 6.96 9.73 -3.08
CA ARG A 101 8.06 9.97 -4.01
C ARG A 101 9.38 9.79 -3.29
N ARG A 102 10.37 9.31 -4.03
CA ARG A 102 11.74 9.24 -3.57
C ARG A 102 12.44 10.57 -3.86
N ASP A 103 12.97 11.21 -2.82
CA ASP A 103 13.94 12.30 -2.95
C ASP A 103 15.18 11.95 -2.11
N GLY A 104 16.30 11.75 -2.79
CA GLY A 104 17.49 11.11 -2.21
C GLY A 104 17.18 9.72 -1.62
N ASN A 105 17.46 9.56 -0.32
CA ASN A 105 17.22 8.32 0.45
C ASN A 105 15.91 8.35 1.26
N THR A 106 14.99 9.28 0.99
CA THR A 106 13.78 9.44 1.79
C THR A 106 12.53 9.33 0.92
N LEU A 107 11.56 8.52 1.36
CA LEU A 107 10.21 8.52 0.80
C LEU A 107 9.36 9.55 1.54
N TYR A 108 8.87 10.55 0.80
CA TYR A 108 7.96 11.56 1.33
C TYR A 108 6.67 11.58 0.52
N GLN A 109 5.57 11.99 1.18
CA GLN A 109 4.33 12.27 0.46
C GLN A 109 4.40 13.66 -0.17
N PRO A 110 4.11 13.79 -1.47
CA PRO A 110 3.83 15.08 -2.07
C PRO A 110 2.56 15.67 -1.43
N VAL A 111 2.60 16.97 -1.09
CA VAL A 111 1.43 17.76 -0.65
C VAL A 111 0.45 17.94 -1.79
#